data_AF-A0A7G2CAC2-F1
#
_entry.id   AF-A0A7G2CAC2-F1
#
_cell.length_a   1.000
_cell.length_b   1.000
_cell.length_c   1.000
_cell.angle_alpha   90.00
_cell.angle_beta   90.00
_cell.angle_gamma   90.00
#
_symmetry.space_group_name_H-M   'P 1'
#
loop_
_entity.id
_entity.type
_entity.pdbx_description
1 polymer ?
#
loop_
_entity_poly.entity_id
_entity_poly.type
_entity_poly.pdbx_seq_one_letter_code
_entity_poly.pdbx_strand_id
1 'polypeptide(L)'
;MRKITAKREEEEKEREAAAEKENEGKDAIGKAKSKRKQRRKRTADAILGDVMHDAMRLRDLGQKPSADFVYKKTQERVYEEEYGHKPPSSRDLSQKVVPFPPDFTMHRLLKFSPGDTAECSTYNGMNTFALTKEDPWPERAITRANPVWSRRMKEEDEIHNKGKGLKEMEKRMYEPREGYNLEGEFLDSMDEFAHWESEFLNFLRTTSLPLRRHLPFLHEWYRYYAHRNIRAEKHYIACRNALLLQTKCSKEFFNQTESRVARFRAILSEAHRSLSSPNYDPLRMKKSDLAPFMRMNDSEFAAWREKDKEARNLIVAGLP
;
A
#
# COMPACT_ATOMS: atom_id res chain seq x y z
N MET A 1 -54.40 15.96 -28.95
CA MET A 1 -53.27 15.83 -28.02
C MET A 1 -52.27 14.70 -28.33
N ARG A 2 -52.61 13.65 -29.10
CA ARG A 2 -51.68 12.52 -29.37
C ARG A 2 -50.57 12.75 -30.42
N LYS A 3 -50.61 13.82 -31.23
CA LYS A 3 -49.59 14.09 -32.27
C LYS A 3 -48.39 14.92 -31.78
N ILE A 4 -48.48 15.54 -30.60
CA ILE A 4 -47.41 16.40 -30.06
C ILE A 4 -46.39 15.59 -29.24
N THR A 5 -46.82 14.45 -28.67
CA THR A 5 -45.96 13.57 -27.87
C THR A 5 -45.02 12.72 -28.74
N ALA A 6 -45.50 12.18 -29.87
CA ALA A 6 -44.69 11.36 -30.77
C ALA A 6 -43.51 12.13 -31.39
N LYS A 7 -43.72 13.41 -31.72
CA LYS A 7 -42.68 14.25 -32.33
C LYS A 7 -41.57 14.65 -31.34
N ARG A 8 -41.90 14.73 -30.05
CA ARG A 8 -40.90 14.98 -28.99
C ARG A 8 -40.05 13.76 -28.66
N GLU A 9 -40.65 12.57 -28.66
CA GLU A 9 -39.91 11.32 -28.41
C GLU A 9 -38.92 10.98 -29.54
N GLU A 10 -39.22 11.37 -30.78
CA GLU A 10 -38.35 11.16 -31.93
C GLU A 10 -37.15 12.15 -31.92
N GLU A 11 -37.39 13.42 -31.57
CA GLU A 11 -36.34 14.44 -31.40
C GLU A 11 -35.43 14.15 -30.19
N GLU A 12 -35.93 13.51 -29.14
CA GLU A 12 -35.15 13.13 -27.96
C GLU A 12 -34.23 11.92 -28.26
N LYS A 13 -34.73 10.92 -29.00
CA LYS A 13 -33.92 9.78 -29.47
C LYS A 13 -32.82 10.19 -30.45
N GLU A 14 -33.08 11.14 -31.35
CA GLU A 14 -32.02 11.67 -32.24
C GLU A 14 -30.94 12.43 -31.48
N ARG A 15 -31.31 13.14 -30.40
CA ARG A 15 -30.33 13.85 -29.54
C ARG A 15 -29.49 12.90 -28.70
N GLU A 16 -30.08 11.83 -28.17
CA GLU A 16 -29.34 10.79 -27.43
C GLU A 16 -28.36 10.04 -28.35
N ALA A 17 -28.80 9.66 -29.56
CA ALA A 17 -27.93 8.99 -30.54
C ALA A 17 -26.79 9.90 -31.05
N ALA A 18 -27.02 11.21 -31.16
CA ALA A 18 -25.98 12.18 -31.49
C ALA A 18 -24.97 12.37 -30.35
N ALA A 19 -25.45 12.38 -29.09
CA ALA A 19 -24.60 12.50 -27.90
C ALA A 19 -23.73 11.25 -27.66
N GLU A 20 -24.25 10.04 -27.90
CA GLU A 20 -23.45 8.80 -27.84
C GLU A 20 -22.35 8.77 -28.89
N LYS A 21 -22.65 9.15 -30.15
CA LYS A 21 -21.63 9.24 -31.21
C LYS A 21 -20.56 10.29 -30.94
N GLU A 22 -20.92 11.41 -30.31
CA GLU A 22 -19.96 12.45 -29.93
C GLU A 22 -19.05 11.98 -28.78
N ASN A 23 -19.57 11.19 -27.83
CA ASN A 23 -18.79 10.60 -26.76
C ASN A 23 -17.86 9.48 -27.25
N GLU A 24 -18.32 8.58 -28.12
CA GLU A 24 -17.47 7.54 -28.74
C GLU A 24 -16.30 8.15 -29.54
N GLY A 25 -16.54 9.26 -30.24
CA GLY A 25 -15.51 10.01 -30.96
C GLY A 25 -14.45 10.64 -30.03
N LYS A 26 -14.87 11.24 -28.91
CA LYS A 26 -13.95 11.83 -27.91
C LYS A 26 -13.11 10.76 -27.22
N ASP A 27 -13.68 9.59 -26.97
CA ASP A 27 -13.03 8.46 -26.30
C ASP A 27 -12.00 7.76 -27.22
N ALA A 28 -12.31 7.65 -28.51
CA ALA A 28 -11.37 7.17 -29.54
C ALA A 28 -10.18 8.13 -29.74
N ILE A 29 -10.42 9.44 -29.74
CA ILE A 29 -9.36 10.47 -29.86
C ILE A 29 -8.49 10.50 -28.60
N GLY A 30 -9.07 10.33 -27.41
CA GLY A 30 -8.35 10.22 -26.14
C GLY A 30 -7.43 8.99 -26.09
N LYS A 31 -7.96 7.82 -26.48
CA LYS A 31 -7.20 6.56 -26.57
C LYS A 31 -6.10 6.63 -27.64
N ALA A 32 -6.34 7.30 -28.77
CA ALA A 32 -5.33 7.53 -29.81
C ALA A 32 -4.22 8.49 -29.36
N LYS A 33 -4.55 9.58 -28.67
CA LYS A 33 -3.56 10.51 -28.08
C LYS A 33 -2.72 9.83 -26.98
N SER A 34 -3.33 9.01 -26.14
CA SER A 34 -2.64 8.23 -25.11
C SER A 34 -1.69 7.19 -25.73
N LYS A 35 -2.14 6.42 -26.72
CA LYS A 35 -1.28 5.49 -27.49
C LYS A 35 -0.16 6.20 -28.26
N ARG A 36 -0.41 7.40 -28.81
CA ARG A 36 0.60 8.20 -29.52
C ARG A 36 1.63 8.83 -28.55
N LYS A 37 1.21 9.17 -27.32
CA LYS A 37 2.10 9.64 -26.25
C LYS A 37 2.92 8.49 -25.67
N GLN A 38 2.34 7.30 -25.49
CA GLN A 38 3.05 6.07 -25.14
C GLN A 38 4.04 5.62 -26.22
N ARG A 39 3.68 5.71 -27.52
CA ARG A 39 4.59 5.41 -28.64
C ARG A 39 5.76 6.40 -28.80
N ARG A 40 5.68 7.58 -28.16
CA ARG A 40 6.72 8.62 -28.20
C ARG A 40 7.57 8.67 -26.93
N LYS A 41 7.24 7.89 -25.90
CA LYS A 41 8.09 7.78 -24.71
C LYS A 41 9.40 7.14 -25.11
N ARG A 42 10.50 7.86 -24.93
CA ARG A 42 11.84 7.33 -25.19
C ARG A 42 12.13 6.23 -24.17
N THR A 43 12.66 5.10 -24.65
CA THR A 43 13.07 4.00 -23.77
C THR A 43 14.29 4.44 -22.95
N ALA A 44 14.46 3.84 -21.77
CA ALA A 44 15.62 4.12 -20.91
C ALA A 44 16.95 3.91 -21.65
N ASP A 45 17.03 2.91 -22.52
CA ASP A 45 18.22 2.63 -23.35
C ASP A 45 18.48 3.72 -24.38
N ALA A 46 17.44 4.29 -24.99
CA ALA A 46 17.57 5.41 -25.92
C ALA A 46 18.03 6.68 -25.18
N ILE A 47 17.53 6.89 -23.95
CA ILE A 47 17.94 8.01 -23.10
C ILE A 47 19.39 7.85 -22.63
N LEU A 48 19.79 6.63 -22.24
CA LEU A 48 21.16 6.32 -21.87
C LEU A 48 22.12 6.50 -23.06
N GLY A 49 21.72 6.06 -24.25
CA GLY A 49 22.49 6.27 -25.49
C GLY A 49 22.79 7.75 -25.76
N ASP A 50 21.79 8.61 -25.60
CA ASP A 50 21.96 10.07 -25.72
C ASP A 50 22.90 10.63 -24.66
N VAL A 51 22.76 10.21 -23.40
CA VAL A 51 23.61 10.69 -22.30
C VAL A 51 25.06 10.22 -22.47
N MET A 52 25.27 9.01 -22.98
CA MET A 52 26.59 8.50 -23.35
C MET A 52 27.19 9.30 -24.49
N HIS A 53 26.39 9.70 -25.48
CA HIS A 53 26.86 10.56 -26.57
C HIS A 53 27.26 11.95 -26.06
N ASP A 54 26.48 12.53 -25.14
CA ASP A 54 26.81 13.78 -24.48
C ASP A 54 28.08 13.68 -23.61
N ALA A 55 28.26 12.56 -22.90
CA ALA A 55 29.47 12.28 -22.15
C ALA A 55 30.70 12.15 -23.06
N MET A 56 30.57 11.52 -24.23
CA MET A 56 31.65 11.46 -25.21
C MET A 56 32.01 12.86 -25.73
N ARG A 57 31.03 13.71 -26.05
CA ARG A 57 31.29 15.11 -26.45
C ARG A 57 31.97 15.93 -25.35
N LEU A 58 31.55 15.77 -24.10
CA LEU A 58 32.18 16.45 -22.96
C LEU A 58 33.62 15.97 -22.74
N ARG A 59 33.88 14.68 -22.99
CA ARG A 59 35.24 14.12 -22.99
C ARG A 59 36.11 14.74 -24.07
N ASP A 60 35.58 14.87 -25.29
CA ASP A 60 36.32 15.45 -26.42
C ASP A 60 36.58 16.95 -26.21
N LEU A 61 35.76 17.63 -25.40
CA LEU A 61 35.97 19.00 -24.90
C LEU A 61 36.95 19.09 -23.70
N GLY A 62 37.60 17.99 -23.33
CA GLY A 62 38.61 17.95 -22.26
C GLY A 62 38.06 17.76 -20.84
N GLN A 63 36.75 17.57 -20.67
CA GLN A 63 36.17 17.21 -19.37
C GLN A 63 36.28 15.70 -19.13
N LYS A 64 36.20 15.25 -17.87
CA LYS A 64 36.20 13.81 -17.55
C LYS A 64 34.85 13.43 -16.93
N PRO A 65 33.80 13.22 -17.75
CA PRO A 65 32.52 12.77 -17.24
C PRO A 65 32.69 11.41 -16.57
N SER A 66 32.38 11.33 -15.28
CA SER A 66 32.45 10.09 -14.51
C SER A 66 31.25 9.19 -14.81
N ALA A 67 31.34 7.91 -14.44
CA ALA A 67 30.18 7.01 -14.45
C ALA A 67 28.99 7.61 -13.66
N ASP A 68 29.31 8.33 -12.59
CA ASP A 68 28.35 9.05 -11.76
C ASP A 68 27.60 10.16 -12.51
N PHE A 69 28.29 10.87 -13.42
CA PHE A 69 27.69 11.87 -14.29
C PHE A 69 26.70 11.24 -15.27
N VAL A 70 27.10 10.16 -15.95
CA VAL A 70 26.25 9.41 -16.90
C VAL A 70 25.01 8.88 -16.18
N TYR A 71 25.20 8.30 -15.00
CA TYR A 71 24.12 7.76 -14.19
C TYR A 71 23.11 8.84 -13.78
N LYS A 72 23.58 9.95 -13.19
CA LYS A 72 22.73 11.05 -12.75
C LYS A 72 21.96 11.69 -13.91
N LYS A 73 22.63 11.94 -15.04
CA LYS A 73 21.98 12.53 -16.21
C LYS A 73 20.94 11.62 -16.86
N THR A 74 21.18 10.31 -16.84
CA THR A 74 20.21 9.32 -17.33
C THR A 74 18.98 9.32 -16.45
N GLN A 75 19.14 9.33 -15.12
CA GLN A 75 18.03 9.41 -14.17
C GLN A 75 17.20 10.69 -14.35
N GLU A 76 17.87 11.84 -14.52
CA GLU A 76 17.19 13.12 -14.74
C GLU A 76 16.31 13.08 -16.00
N ARG A 77 16.83 12.56 -17.10
CA ARG A 77 16.11 12.50 -18.37
C ARG A 77 14.98 11.47 -18.37
N VAL A 78 15.16 10.34 -17.71
CA VAL A 78 14.08 9.36 -17.51
C VAL A 78 12.95 9.97 -16.68
N TYR A 79 13.29 10.69 -15.61
CA TYR A 79 12.31 11.38 -14.77
C TYR A 79 11.56 12.47 -15.55
N GLU A 80 12.28 13.28 -16.34
CA GLU A 80 11.68 14.30 -17.22
C GLU A 80 10.74 13.69 -18.26
N GLU A 81 11.11 12.55 -18.85
CA GLU A 81 10.29 11.83 -19.83
C GLU A 81 9.02 11.21 -19.20
N GLU A 82 9.11 10.75 -17.95
CA GLU A 82 7.98 10.14 -17.23
C GLU A 82 7.00 11.17 -16.66
N TYR A 83 7.51 12.25 -16.08
CA TYR A 83 6.74 13.21 -15.29
C TYR A 83 6.58 14.59 -15.95
N GLY A 84 7.29 14.85 -17.05
CA GLY A 84 7.18 16.09 -17.82
C GLY A 84 7.87 17.31 -17.20
N HIS A 85 8.69 17.10 -16.15
CA HIS A 85 9.44 18.16 -15.49
C HIS A 85 10.75 17.62 -14.89
N LYS A 86 11.71 18.50 -14.61
CA LYS A 86 13.01 18.12 -14.02
C LYS A 86 12.83 17.51 -12.63
N PRO A 87 13.70 16.57 -12.23
CA PRO A 87 13.75 16.15 -10.84
C PRO A 87 14.19 17.34 -9.95
N PRO A 88 13.77 17.35 -8.67
CA PRO A 88 14.15 18.41 -7.72
C PRO A 88 15.69 18.51 -7.57
N SER A 89 16.21 19.74 -7.41
CA SER A 89 17.65 20.02 -7.40
C SER A 89 18.36 19.51 -6.13
N SER A 90 19.69 19.52 -6.08
CA SER A 90 20.48 19.10 -4.90
C SER A 90 20.10 19.81 -3.59
N ARG A 91 19.58 21.05 -3.69
CA ARG A 91 19.05 21.82 -2.57
C ARG A 91 17.68 21.30 -2.10
N ASP A 92 16.87 20.78 -3.01
CA ASP A 92 15.57 20.13 -2.76
C ASP A 92 15.72 18.65 -2.34
N LEU A 93 16.82 17.99 -2.75
CA LEU A 93 17.19 16.61 -2.46
C LEU A 93 17.55 16.36 -0.99
N SER A 94 17.91 17.39 -0.22
CA SER A 94 18.07 17.26 1.24
C SER A 94 16.77 16.87 1.95
N GLN A 95 15.62 17.03 1.29
CA GLN A 95 14.30 16.61 1.80
C GLN A 95 13.77 15.32 1.15
N LYS A 96 14.34 14.85 0.03
CA LYS A 96 13.81 13.71 -0.73
C LYS A 96 14.93 13.00 -1.48
N VAL A 97 15.68 12.15 -0.77
CA VAL A 97 16.42 11.08 -1.43
C VAL A 97 15.35 10.18 -2.06
N VAL A 98 15.26 10.15 -3.39
CA VAL A 98 14.49 9.13 -4.12
C VAL A 98 15.49 8.17 -4.75
N PRO A 99 15.96 7.14 -4.02
CA PRO A 99 16.43 5.93 -4.68
C PRO A 99 15.18 5.24 -5.24
N PHE A 100 15.18 4.75 -6.49
CA PHE A 100 14.12 3.93 -7.11
C PHE A 100 12.68 4.51 -7.07
N PRO A 101 11.90 4.52 -8.19
CA PRO A 101 10.53 5.04 -8.11
C PRO A 101 9.74 4.27 -7.04
N PRO A 102 9.17 4.96 -6.02
CA PRO A 102 8.44 4.30 -4.94
C PRO A 102 7.27 3.52 -5.52
N ASP A 103 7.22 2.22 -5.26
CA ASP A 103 6.09 1.38 -5.67
C ASP A 103 4.95 1.56 -4.67
N PHE A 104 4.09 2.55 -4.93
CA PHE A 104 2.93 2.85 -4.08
C PHE A 104 1.87 1.75 -4.09
N THR A 105 1.92 0.87 -5.08
CA THR A 105 0.97 -0.23 -5.26
C THR A 105 1.54 -1.57 -4.79
N MET A 106 2.76 -1.56 -4.23
CA MET A 106 3.47 -2.72 -3.65
C MET A 106 3.64 -3.88 -4.64
N HIS A 107 3.53 -3.65 -5.96
CA HIS A 107 3.64 -4.68 -6.99
C HIS A 107 4.92 -5.51 -6.89
N ARG A 108 6.01 -4.95 -6.36
CA ARG A 108 7.27 -5.65 -6.08
C ARG A 108 7.21 -6.66 -4.93
N LEU A 109 6.28 -6.48 -3.98
CA LEU A 109 6.16 -7.32 -2.79
C LEU A 109 5.04 -8.38 -2.90
N LEU A 110 3.98 -8.09 -3.66
CA LEU A 110 2.78 -8.94 -3.70
C LEU A 110 2.98 -10.19 -4.56
N LYS A 111 2.49 -11.32 -4.07
CA LYS A 111 2.39 -12.58 -4.83
C LYS A 111 1.44 -12.45 -6.03
N PHE A 112 1.80 -13.15 -7.10
CA PHE A 112 0.99 -13.36 -8.29
C PHE A 112 -0.14 -14.37 -8.03
N SER A 113 -1.22 -14.28 -8.81
CA SER A 113 -2.41 -15.13 -8.66
C SER A 113 -2.11 -16.57 -9.15
N PRO A 114 -2.87 -17.60 -8.71
CA PRO A 114 -2.73 -18.96 -9.25
C PRO A 114 -3.15 -18.95 -10.73
N GLY A 115 -2.17 -19.06 -11.63
CA GLY A 115 -2.35 -18.92 -13.08
C GLY A 115 -1.22 -18.13 -13.74
N ASP A 116 -0.53 -17.27 -12.97
CA ASP A 116 0.74 -16.70 -13.39
C ASP A 116 1.81 -17.79 -13.19
N THR A 117 2.18 -18.47 -14.29
CA THR A 117 3.25 -19.47 -14.29
C THR A 117 4.52 -18.85 -13.72
N ALA A 118 4.93 -19.36 -12.56
CA ALA A 118 6.25 -19.36 -11.96
C ALA A 118 7.26 -18.26 -12.39
N GLU A 119 7.71 -17.54 -11.35
CA GLU A 119 9.06 -16.98 -11.18
C GLU A 119 9.38 -15.58 -11.68
N CYS A 120 8.65 -14.96 -12.59
CA CYS A 120 8.96 -13.58 -12.98
C CYS A 120 7.85 -12.91 -13.78
N SER A 121 7.22 -11.86 -13.23
CA SER A 121 6.54 -10.88 -14.09
C SER A 121 7.47 -9.72 -14.39
N THR A 122 7.61 -9.38 -15.67
CA THR A 122 8.30 -8.17 -16.10
C THR A 122 7.31 -7.01 -16.16
N TYR A 123 7.14 -6.28 -15.06
CA TYR A 123 6.52 -4.95 -15.14
C TYR A 123 7.66 -3.95 -15.35
N ASN A 124 7.62 -3.19 -16.45
CA ASN A 124 8.71 -2.29 -16.88
C ASN A 124 10.08 -2.97 -17.12
N GLY A 125 10.11 -4.25 -17.53
CA GLY A 125 11.36 -4.95 -17.82
C GLY A 125 12.17 -5.39 -16.59
N MET A 126 11.63 -5.26 -15.38
CA MET A 126 12.25 -5.78 -14.15
C MET A 126 11.51 -7.02 -13.66
N ASN A 127 12.26 -8.08 -13.36
CA ASN A 127 11.74 -9.30 -12.77
C ASN A 127 11.19 -9.01 -11.37
N THR A 128 9.89 -9.23 -11.17
CA THR A 128 9.25 -9.12 -9.86
C THR A 128 9.13 -10.51 -9.26
N PHE A 129 9.91 -10.78 -8.21
CA PHE A 129 9.82 -11.98 -7.40
C PHE A 129 8.89 -11.72 -6.22
N ALA A 130 8.05 -12.69 -5.87
CA ALA A 130 7.33 -12.63 -4.60
C ALA A 130 8.32 -12.76 -3.44
N LEU A 131 8.64 -11.64 -2.79
CA LEU A 131 9.57 -11.62 -1.64
C LEU A 131 8.87 -11.87 -0.31
N THR A 132 7.53 -11.88 -0.30
CA THR A 132 6.73 -12.15 0.89
C THR A 132 6.51 -13.65 1.09
N LYS A 133 6.63 -14.09 2.34
CA LYS A 133 6.22 -15.45 2.75
C LYS A 133 4.72 -15.63 2.50
N GLU A 134 4.27 -16.88 2.50
CA GLU A 134 2.83 -17.17 2.44
C GLU A 134 2.12 -16.52 3.61
N ASP A 135 1.08 -15.74 3.30
CA ASP A 135 0.21 -15.12 4.29
C ASP A 135 -0.63 -16.23 4.93
N PRO A 136 -0.58 -16.42 6.27
CA PRO A 136 -1.36 -17.47 6.92
C PRO A 136 -2.88 -17.25 6.79
N TRP A 137 -3.32 -16.04 6.45
CA TRP A 137 -4.72 -15.68 6.17
C TRP A 137 -4.88 -15.24 4.71
N PRO A 138 -4.88 -16.19 3.74
CA PRO A 138 -4.85 -15.89 2.32
C PRO A 138 -6.06 -15.08 1.83
N GLU A 139 -7.24 -15.25 2.44
CA GLU A 139 -8.46 -14.52 2.10
C GLU A 139 -8.33 -13.01 2.35
N ARG A 140 -7.53 -12.62 3.36
CA ARG A 140 -7.32 -11.22 3.78
C ARG A 140 -5.95 -10.68 3.40
N ALA A 141 -5.12 -11.51 2.76
CA ALA A 141 -3.82 -11.14 2.23
C ALA A 141 -3.91 -9.96 1.25
N ILE A 142 -2.88 -9.12 1.26
CA ILE A 142 -2.74 -8.08 0.24
C ILE A 142 -2.24 -8.79 -1.02
N THR A 143 -3.04 -8.73 -2.09
CA THR A 143 -2.70 -9.33 -3.39
C THR A 143 -3.15 -8.40 -4.51
N ARG A 144 -2.83 -8.72 -5.76
CA ARG A 144 -3.39 -7.95 -6.89
C ARG A 144 -4.90 -8.07 -7.02
N ALA A 145 -5.45 -9.25 -6.74
CA ALA A 145 -6.90 -9.47 -6.68
C ALA A 145 -7.54 -8.80 -5.46
N ASN A 146 -6.75 -8.55 -4.41
CA ASN A 146 -7.20 -7.92 -3.17
C ASN A 146 -6.28 -6.77 -2.74
N PRO A 147 -6.23 -5.66 -3.51
CA PRO A 147 -5.24 -4.61 -3.30
C PRO A 147 -5.61 -3.69 -2.14
N VAL A 148 -4.64 -2.89 -1.67
CA VAL A 148 -4.95 -1.72 -0.85
C VAL A 148 -5.57 -0.67 -1.74
N TRP A 149 -6.75 -0.18 -1.37
CA TRP A 149 -7.49 0.79 -2.16
C TRP A 149 -6.78 2.15 -2.16
N SER A 150 -6.29 2.55 -3.34
CA SER A 150 -5.72 3.87 -3.53
C SER A 150 -6.81 4.95 -3.52
N ARG A 151 -6.40 6.20 -3.31
CA ARG A 151 -7.30 7.36 -3.41
C ARG A 151 -8.04 7.40 -4.76
N ARG A 152 -7.31 7.11 -5.84
CA ARG A 152 -7.88 7.05 -7.19
C ARG A 152 -8.95 5.98 -7.33
N MET A 153 -8.74 4.78 -6.79
CA MET A 153 -9.75 3.72 -6.81
C MET A 153 -11.01 4.11 -6.06
N LYS A 154 -10.86 4.83 -4.94
CA LYS A 154 -12.02 5.36 -4.18
C LYS A 154 -12.77 6.41 -4.99
N GLU A 155 -12.06 7.33 -5.64
CA GLU A 155 -12.67 8.36 -6.49
C GLU A 155 -13.39 7.75 -7.70
N GLU A 156 -12.79 6.75 -8.35
CA GLU A 156 -13.41 6.01 -9.45
C GLU A 156 -14.66 5.23 -8.99
N ASP A 157 -14.61 4.57 -7.83
CA ASP A 157 -15.77 3.87 -7.25
C ASP A 157 -16.89 4.83 -6.82
N GLU A 158 -16.54 6.04 -6.35
CA GLU A 158 -17.54 7.06 -6.03
C GLU A 158 -18.27 7.55 -7.29
N ILE A 159 -17.53 7.80 -8.37
CA ILE A 159 -18.09 8.28 -9.65
C ILE A 159 -18.95 7.20 -10.31
N HIS A 160 -18.46 5.96 -10.37
CA HIS A 160 -19.09 4.90 -11.17
C HIS A 160 -20.06 4.03 -10.37
N ASN A 161 -19.78 3.79 -9.08
CA ASN A 161 -20.54 2.85 -8.25
C ASN A 161 -21.13 3.49 -6.98
N LYS A 162 -21.01 4.81 -6.80
CA LYS A 162 -21.46 5.54 -5.59
C LYS A 162 -20.88 4.96 -4.29
N GLY A 163 -19.62 4.52 -4.34
CA GLY A 163 -18.90 4.00 -3.17
C GLY A 163 -19.29 2.57 -2.76
N LYS A 164 -20.09 1.85 -3.57
CA LYS A 164 -20.54 0.49 -3.25
C LYS A 164 -19.39 -0.52 -3.24
N GLY A 165 -18.45 -0.44 -4.18
CA GLY A 165 -17.35 -1.38 -4.26
C GLY A 165 -16.44 -1.30 -3.04
N LEU A 166 -16.20 -0.09 -2.52
CA LEU A 166 -15.44 0.08 -1.28
C LEU A 166 -16.15 -0.61 -0.12
N LYS A 167 -17.46 -0.39 0.05
CA LYS A 167 -18.25 -1.00 1.13
C LYS A 167 -18.26 -2.52 1.03
N GLU A 168 -18.43 -3.09 -0.16
CA GLU A 168 -18.39 -4.53 -0.38
C GLU A 168 -17.02 -5.12 -0.03
N MET A 169 -15.94 -4.43 -0.41
CA MET A 169 -14.59 -4.83 -0.04
C MET A 169 -14.39 -4.76 1.47
N GLU A 170 -14.80 -3.67 2.13
CA GLU A 170 -14.67 -3.53 3.58
C GLU A 170 -15.47 -4.60 4.32
N LYS A 171 -16.71 -4.88 3.88
CA LYS A 171 -17.53 -5.97 4.40
C LYS A 171 -16.82 -7.32 4.27
N ARG A 172 -16.38 -7.67 3.06
CA ARG A 172 -15.69 -8.95 2.79
C ARG A 172 -14.39 -9.10 3.57
N MET A 173 -13.68 -8.01 3.83
CA MET A 173 -12.35 -8.04 4.47
C MET A 173 -12.39 -7.97 5.99
N TYR A 174 -13.35 -7.24 6.54
CA TYR A 174 -13.35 -6.91 7.97
C TYR A 174 -14.49 -7.58 8.71
N GLU A 175 -15.66 -7.76 8.12
CA GLU A 175 -16.77 -8.39 8.86
C GLU A 175 -16.52 -9.88 9.11
N PRO A 176 -17.10 -10.44 10.19
CA PRO A 176 -17.11 -11.88 10.40
C PRO A 176 -17.70 -12.61 9.20
N ARG A 177 -17.20 -13.81 8.90
CA ARG A 177 -17.73 -14.61 7.80
C ARG A 177 -19.15 -15.07 8.07
N GLU A 178 -20.00 -14.96 7.05
CA GLU A 178 -21.40 -15.36 7.14
C GLU A 178 -21.51 -16.87 7.39
N GLY A 179 -22.30 -17.26 8.39
CA GLY A 179 -22.50 -18.66 8.77
C GLY A 179 -21.42 -19.27 9.69
N TYR A 180 -20.38 -18.51 10.06
CA TYR A 180 -19.35 -18.96 11.00
C TYR A 180 -19.69 -18.59 12.45
N ASN A 181 -19.16 -19.37 13.40
CA ASN A 181 -19.29 -19.06 14.83
C ASN A 181 -18.49 -17.79 15.16
N LEU A 182 -19.16 -16.77 15.72
CA LEU A 182 -18.57 -15.49 16.10
C LEU A 182 -17.45 -15.61 17.14
N GLU A 183 -17.53 -16.55 18.09
CA GLU A 183 -16.43 -16.80 19.03
C GLU A 183 -15.18 -17.30 18.30
N GLY A 184 -15.36 -18.26 17.38
CA GLY A 184 -14.28 -18.78 16.55
C GLY A 184 -13.67 -17.72 15.64
N GLU A 185 -14.50 -16.89 15.02
CA GLU A 185 -14.04 -15.75 14.20
C GLU A 185 -13.30 -14.71 15.04
N PHE A 186 -13.74 -14.45 16.28
CA PHE A 186 -13.04 -13.55 17.19
C PHE A 186 -11.66 -14.10 17.57
N LEU A 187 -11.56 -15.40 17.88
CA LEU A 187 -10.27 -16.06 18.16
C LEU A 187 -9.32 -16.00 16.96
N ASP A 188 -9.82 -16.34 15.76
CA ASP A 188 -9.05 -16.27 14.51
C ASP A 188 -8.54 -14.83 14.24
N SER A 189 -9.42 -13.83 14.39
CA SER A 189 -9.07 -12.42 14.22
C SER A 189 -8.04 -11.92 15.25
N MET A 190 -8.09 -12.47 16.47
CA MET A 190 -7.16 -12.12 17.55
C MET A 190 -5.77 -12.69 17.28
N ASP A 191 -5.69 -13.93 16.79
CA ASP A 191 -4.43 -14.55 16.40
C ASP A 191 -3.85 -13.92 15.14
N GLU A 192 -4.69 -13.56 14.15
CA GLU A 192 -4.25 -12.80 12.98
C GLU A 192 -3.65 -11.46 13.40
N PHE A 193 -4.36 -10.70 14.23
CA PHE A 193 -3.89 -9.38 14.65
C PHE A 193 -2.57 -9.48 15.43
N ALA A 194 -2.45 -10.45 16.33
CA ALA A 194 -1.23 -10.66 17.09
C ALA A 194 -0.05 -11.13 16.23
N HIS A 195 -0.30 -11.99 15.23
CA HIS A 195 0.72 -12.42 14.28
C HIS A 195 1.31 -11.22 13.54
N TRP A 196 0.46 -10.38 12.94
CA TRP A 196 0.92 -9.23 12.16
C TRP A 196 1.52 -8.13 13.03
N GLU A 197 1.06 -7.95 14.26
CA GLU A 197 1.68 -7.05 15.24
C GLU A 197 3.11 -7.50 15.53
N SER A 198 3.29 -8.79 15.80
CA SER A 198 4.61 -9.40 16.04
C SER A 198 5.53 -9.25 14.82
N GLU A 199 5.06 -9.56 13.62
CA GLU A 199 5.87 -9.44 12.39
C GLU A 199 6.29 -7.99 12.13
N PHE A 200 5.37 -7.03 12.34
CA PHE A 200 5.68 -5.61 12.19
C PHE A 200 6.69 -5.12 13.23
N LEU A 201 6.51 -5.48 14.50
CA LEU A 201 7.46 -5.15 15.56
C LEU A 201 8.84 -5.78 15.29
N ASN A 202 8.87 -7.02 14.82
CA ASN A 202 10.12 -7.68 14.46
C ASN A 202 10.83 -6.96 13.30
N PHE A 203 10.09 -6.54 12.27
CA PHE A 203 10.63 -5.69 11.20
C PHE A 203 11.18 -4.37 11.76
N LEU A 204 10.43 -3.71 12.65
CA LEU A 204 10.85 -2.44 13.25
C LEU A 204 12.07 -2.58 14.19
N ARG A 205 12.29 -3.74 14.76
CA ARG A 205 13.39 -4.02 15.67
C ARG A 205 14.66 -4.41 14.93
N THR A 206 14.55 -5.31 13.96
CA THR A 206 15.70 -5.85 13.21
C THR A 206 16.21 -4.90 12.13
N THR A 207 15.35 -4.00 11.63
CA THR A 207 15.71 -3.05 10.59
C THR A 207 15.92 -1.67 11.19
N SER A 208 17.17 -1.19 11.21
CA SER A 208 17.50 0.09 11.86
C SER A 208 16.76 1.29 11.24
N LEU A 209 16.41 2.27 12.07
CA LEU A 209 15.69 3.47 11.63
C LEU A 209 16.41 4.24 10.50
N PRO A 210 17.75 4.43 10.53
CA PRO A 210 18.46 5.04 9.41
C PRO A 210 18.25 4.29 8.10
N LEU A 211 18.34 2.96 8.10
CA LEU A 211 18.11 2.17 6.89
C LEU A 211 16.67 2.33 6.40
N ARG A 212 15.69 2.23 7.30
CA ARG A 212 14.29 2.39 6.93
C ARG A 212 14.00 3.72 6.28
N ARG A 213 14.60 4.84 6.72
CA ARG A 213 14.38 6.18 6.15
C ARG A 213 14.97 6.38 4.75
N HIS A 214 16.09 5.72 4.47
CA HIS A 214 16.87 5.98 3.26
C HIS A 214 16.66 4.90 2.19
N LEU A 215 16.18 3.71 2.55
CA LEU A 215 15.98 2.62 1.60
C LEU A 215 14.50 2.51 1.19
N PRO A 216 14.16 2.72 -0.10
CA PRO A 216 12.77 2.75 -0.59
C PRO A 216 12.12 1.38 -0.51
N PHE A 217 12.91 0.34 -0.74
CA PHE A 217 12.49 -1.04 -0.58
C PHE A 217 12.00 -1.31 0.86
N LEU A 218 12.67 -0.73 1.88
CA LEU A 218 12.21 -0.84 3.26
C LEU A 218 10.96 0.00 3.53
N HIS A 219 10.73 1.08 2.80
CA HIS A 219 9.45 1.81 2.82
C HIS A 219 8.29 0.97 2.24
N GLU A 220 8.56 0.11 1.27
CA GLU A 220 7.55 -0.83 0.75
C GLU A 220 7.22 -1.90 1.79
N TRP A 221 8.21 -2.50 2.43
CA TRP A 221 7.98 -3.45 3.52
C TRP A 221 7.23 -2.84 4.69
N TYR A 222 7.61 -1.62 5.08
CA TYR A 222 6.89 -0.88 6.10
C TYR A 222 5.41 -0.70 5.72
N ARG A 223 5.13 -0.27 4.47
CA ARG A 223 3.76 -0.10 3.97
C ARG A 223 3.00 -1.41 3.95
N TYR A 224 3.63 -2.49 3.51
CA TYR A 224 3.03 -3.83 3.51
C TYR A 224 2.61 -4.24 4.92
N TYR A 225 3.52 -4.20 5.89
CA TYR A 225 3.21 -4.57 7.27
C TYR A 225 2.18 -3.63 7.89
N ALA A 226 2.28 -2.32 7.67
CA ALA A 226 1.31 -1.35 8.17
C ALA A 226 -0.09 -1.64 7.62
N HIS A 227 -0.22 -1.88 6.30
CA HIS A 227 -1.51 -2.20 5.71
C HIS A 227 -2.05 -3.57 6.14
N ARG A 228 -1.22 -4.60 6.29
CA ARG A 228 -1.67 -5.91 6.79
C ARG A 228 -2.16 -5.83 8.23
N ASN A 229 -1.46 -5.07 9.08
CA ASN A 229 -1.90 -4.82 10.43
C ASN A 229 -3.20 -4.02 10.48
N ILE A 230 -3.37 -2.97 9.66
CA ILE A 230 -4.62 -2.22 9.60
C ILE A 230 -5.79 -3.12 9.19
N ARG A 231 -5.58 -4.05 8.24
CA ARG A 231 -6.61 -5.04 7.87
C ARG A 231 -6.96 -5.96 9.03
N ALA A 232 -5.95 -6.54 9.69
CA ALA A 232 -6.14 -7.41 10.83
C ALA A 232 -6.81 -6.69 12.02
N GLU A 233 -6.41 -5.45 12.32
CA GLU A 233 -7.01 -4.60 13.35
C GLU A 233 -8.49 -4.35 13.05
N LYS A 234 -8.82 -3.96 11.81
CA LYS A 234 -10.22 -3.72 11.42
C LYS A 234 -11.08 -4.98 11.53
N HIS A 235 -10.53 -6.13 11.11
CA HIS A 235 -11.22 -7.41 11.25
C HIS A 235 -11.44 -7.78 12.73
N TYR A 236 -10.40 -7.66 13.56
CA TYR A 236 -10.49 -7.87 15.01
C TYR A 236 -11.55 -6.99 15.67
N ILE A 237 -11.59 -5.69 15.33
CA ILE A 237 -12.60 -4.76 15.87
C ILE A 237 -14.01 -5.17 15.44
N ALA A 238 -14.20 -5.58 14.19
CA ALA A 238 -15.49 -6.00 13.67
C ALA A 238 -15.99 -7.29 14.34
N CYS A 239 -15.13 -8.31 14.44
CA CYS A 239 -15.44 -9.56 15.14
C CYS A 239 -15.74 -9.32 16.62
N ARG A 240 -14.91 -8.53 17.30
CA ARG A 240 -15.14 -8.12 18.69
C ARG A 240 -16.50 -7.43 18.85
N ASN A 241 -16.79 -6.43 18.03
CA ASN A 241 -18.03 -5.68 18.16
C ASN A 241 -19.26 -6.55 17.86
N ALA A 242 -19.18 -7.45 16.87
CA ALA A 242 -20.24 -8.41 16.57
C ALA A 242 -20.48 -9.37 17.75
N LEU A 243 -19.41 -9.90 18.34
CA LEU A 243 -19.47 -10.75 19.52
C LEU A 243 -20.11 -9.99 20.70
N LEU A 244 -19.61 -8.79 21.03
CA LEU A 244 -20.14 -7.96 22.12
C LEU A 244 -21.61 -7.55 21.95
N LEU A 245 -22.11 -7.49 20.73
CA LEU A 245 -23.53 -7.24 20.46
C LEU A 245 -24.38 -8.48 20.76
N GLN A 246 -23.86 -9.67 20.49
CA GLN A 246 -24.54 -10.94 20.77
C GLN A 246 -24.45 -11.31 22.26
N THR A 247 -23.29 -11.09 22.85
CA THR A 247 -22.97 -11.49 24.21
C THR A 247 -22.87 -10.25 25.11
N LYS A 248 -23.67 -10.19 26.19
CA LYS A 248 -23.63 -9.08 27.15
C LYS A 248 -22.35 -9.12 28.01
N CYS A 249 -21.20 -8.89 27.39
CA CYS A 249 -19.90 -8.96 28.06
C CYS A 249 -19.70 -7.86 29.10
N SER A 250 -18.78 -8.12 30.04
CA SER A 250 -18.38 -7.16 31.05
C SER A 250 -17.61 -5.96 30.48
N LYS A 251 -17.64 -4.84 31.19
CA LYS A 251 -16.85 -3.64 30.87
C LYS A 251 -15.35 -3.94 30.90
N GLU A 252 -14.92 -4.80 31.80
CA GLU A 252 -13.55 -5.26 31.96
C GLU A 252 -13.07 -5.98 30.70
N PHE A 253 -13.88 -6.89 30.14
CA PHE A 253 -13.57 -7.60 28.90
C PHE A 253 -13.44 -6.62 27.72
N PHE A 254 -14.36 -5.66 27.60
CA PHE A 254 -14.26 -4.61 26.58
C PHE A 254 -12.97 -3.79 26.72
N ASN A 255 -12.63 -3.37 27.93
CA ASN A 255 -11.42 -2.57 28.17
C ASN A 255 -10.15 -3.36 27.83
N GLN A 256 -10.09 -4.65 28.15
CA GLN A 256 -8.95 -5.50 27.79
C GLN A 256 -8.78 -5.59 26.28
N THR A 257 -9.87 -5.87 25.55
CA THR A 257 -9.84 -6.00 24.09
C THR A 257 -9.55 -4.68 23.37
N GLU A 258 -10.00 -3.55 23.90
CA GLU A 258 -9.72 -2.19 23.37
C GLU A 258 -8.29 -1.73 23.67
N SER A 259 -7.75 -2.06 24.86
CA SER A 259 -6.38 -1.66 25.24
C SER A 259 -5.31 -2.16 24.26
N ARG A 260 -5.55 -3.34 23.65
CA ARG A 260 -4.68 -3.92 22.62
C ARG A 260 -4.66 -3.07 21.35
N VAL A 261 -5.85 -2.63 20.90
CA VAL A 261 -6.00 -1.74 19.74
C VAL A 261 -5.31 -0.41 20.02
N ALA A 262 -5.51 0.17 21.20
CA ALA A 262 -4.90 1.43 21.60
C ALA A 262 -3.37 1.36 21.59
N ARG A 263 -2.79 0.28 22.17
CA ARG A 263 -1.34 0.02 22.15
C ARG A 263 -0.80 -0.04 20.72
N PHE A 264 -1.43 -0.84 19.87
CA PHE A 264 -0.98 -0.99 18.48
C PHE A 264 -1.05 0.33 17.71
N ARG A 265 -2.13 1.11 17.85
CA ARG A 265 -2.26 2.43 17.20
C ARG A 265 -1.18 3.41 17.66
N ALA A 266 -0.81 3.38 18.95
CA ALA A 266 0.28 4.19 19.47
C ALA A 266 1.63 3.81 18.82
N ILE A 267 1.94 2.51 18.77
CA ILE A 267 3.12 1.96 18.10
C ILE A 267 3.16 2.35 16.62
N LEU A 268 2.05 2.16 15.89
CA LEU A 268 1.96 2.45 14.45
C LEU A 268 2.14 3.95 14.17
N SER A 269 1.50 4.81 14.96
CA SER A 269 1.63 6.26 14.87
C SER A 269 3.08 6.70 15.11
N GLU A 270 3.71 6.17 16.15
CA GLU A 270 5.10 6.47 16.47
C GLU A 270 6.07 5.96 15.38
N ALA A 271 5.82 4.76 14.85
CA ALA A 271 6.59 4.20 13.74
C ALA A 271 6.48 5.10 12.49
N HIS A 272 5.28 5.59 12.17
CA HIS A 272 5.07 6.51 11.05
C HIS A 272 5.77 7.85 11.27
N ARG A 273 5.70 8.40 12.48
CA ARG A 273 6.39 9.64 12.87
C ARG A 273 7.91 9.49 12.76
N SER A 274 8.45 8.34 13.13
CA SER A 274 9.89 8.05 13.04
C SER A 274 10.41 8.02 11.60
N LEU A 275 9.58 7.63 10.63
CA LEU A 275 9.94 7.63 9.22
C LEU A 275 9.76 9.00 8.57
N SER A 276 8.69 9.71 8.91
CA SER A 276 8.33 10.99 8.28
C SER A 276 9.14 12.18 8.81
N SER A 277 9.61 12.14 10.06
CA SER A 277 10.34 13.23 10.69
C SER A 277 11.81 12.87 10.90
N PRO A 278 12.77 13.60 10.27
CA PRO A 278 14.20 13.37 10.47
C PRO A 278 14.64 13.51 11.93
N ASN A 279 13.96 14.37 12.69
CA ASN A 279 14.30 14.72 14.07
C ASN A 279 13.63 13.81 15.12
N TYR A 280 12.78 12.88 14.70
CA TYR A 280 12.06 12.00 15.63
C TYR A 280 12.71 10.62 15.69
N ASP A 281 13.41 10.33 16.77
CA ASP A 281 13.99 9.00 17.03
C ASP A 281 13.33 8.39 18.28
N PRO A 282 12.51 7.34 18.16
CA PRO A 282 11.84 6.68 19.28
C PRO A 282 12.81 6.34 20.42
N LEU A 283 14.03 5.91 20.10
CA LEU A 283 15.03 5.52 21.10
C LEU A 283 15.51 6.68 21.97
N ARG A 284 15.37 7.93 21.48
CA ARG A 284 15.74 9.16 22.18
C ARG A 284 14.55 9.83 22.88
N MET A 285 13.33 9.38 22.62
CA MET A 285 12.13 9.98 23.22
C MET A 285 11.95 9.50 24.67
N LYS A 286 11.57 10.41 25.57
CA LYS A 286 11.32 10.10 26.99
C LYS A 286 10.10 9.20 27.19
N LYS A 287 9.05 9.39 26.38
CA LYS A 287 7.82 8.61 26.37
C LYS A 287 7.66 8.04 24.97
N SER A 288 8.01 6.77 24.81
CA SER A 288 7.96 6.05 23.54
C SER A 288 7.30 4.70 23.78
N ASP A 289 6.28 4.41 22.99
CA ASP A 289 5.58 3.13 22.97
C ASP A 289 6.37 2.12 22.11
N LEU A 290 7.15 2.60 21.14
CA LEU A 290 7.94 1.78 20.23
C LEU A 290 9.36 1.44 20.75
N ALA A 291 10.01 2.35 21.48
CA ALA A 291 11.39 2.16 21.96
C ALA A 291 11.59 0.90 22.84
N PRO A 292 10.66 0.51 23.73
CA PRO A 292 10.80 -0.73 24.49
C PRO A 292 11.01 -1.94 23.58
N PHE A 293 10.25 -2.05 22.48
CA PHE A 293 10.37 -3.15 21.52
C PHE A 293 11.65 -3.07 20.70
N MET A 294 12.06 -1.87 20.30
CA MET A 294 13.29 -1.67 19.53
C MET A 294 14.57 -2.01 20.32
N ARG A 295 14.51 -1.95 21.66
CA ARG A 295 15.64 -2.30 22.54
C ARG A 295 15.71 -3.79 22.87
N MET A 296 14.64 -4.53 22.63
CA MET A 296 14.60 -5.97 22.93
C MET A 296 15.58 -6.74 22.06
N ASN A 297 16.36 -7.61 22.67
CA ASN A 297 17.08 -8.66 21.95
C ASN A 297 16.09 -9.77 21.51
N ASP A 298 16.58 -10.76 20.76
CA ASP A 298 15.73 -11.84 20.22
C ASP A 298 15.06 -12.67 21.32
N SER A 299 15.75 -12.91 22.45
CA SER A 299 15.21 -13.68 23.58
C SER A 299 14.15 -12.89 24.36
N GLU A 300 14.36 -11.59 24.57
CA GLU A 300 13.39 -10.70 25.22
C GLU A 300 12.14 -10.54 24.35
N PHE A 301 12.32 -10.44 23.03
CA PHE A 301 11.20 -10.37 22.09
C PHE A 301 10.42 -11.69 22.04
N ALA A 302 11.10 -12.85 22.11
CA ALA A 302 10.45 -14.14 22.22
C ALA A 302 9.64 -14.26 23.52
N ALA A 303 10.20 -13.85 24.66
CA ALA A 303 9.50 -13.82 25.94
C ALA A 303 8.29 -12.87 25.92
N TRP A 304 8.41 -11.72 25.26
CA TRP A 304 7.28 -10.82 25.06
C TRP A 304 6.14 -11.49 24.26
N ARG A 305 6.45 -12.25 23.20
CA ARG A 305 5.43 -12.97 22.41
C ARG A 305 4.68 -14.00 23.25
N GLU A 306 5.38 -14.73 24.12
CA GLU A 306 4.73 -15.68 25.04
C GLU A 306 3.85 -14.96 26.05
N LYS A 307 4.32 -13.85 26.64
CA LYS A 307 3.50 -13.04 27.55
C LYS A 307 2.27 -12.44 26.85
N ASP A 308 2.40 -12.02 25.60
CA ASP A 308 1.27 -11.54 24.81
C ASP A 308 0.27 -12.67 24.53
N LYS A 309 0.75 -13.89 24.23
CA LYS A 309 -0.08 -15.09 24.08
C LYS A 309 -0.82 -15.44 25.38
N GLU A 310 -0.16 -15.39 26.52
CA GLU A 310 -0.80 -15.56 27.84
C GLU A 310 -1.91 -14.54 28.08
N ALA A 311 -1.65 -13.26 27.78
CA ALA A 311 -2.65 -12.20 27.89
C ALA A 311 -3.86 -12.45 26.97
N ARG A 312 -3.64 -12.98 25.77
CA ARG A 312 -4.72 -13.40 24.85
C ARG A 312 -5.50 -14.57 25.42
N ASN A 313 -4.83 -15.59 25.97
CA ASN A 313 -5.50 -16.72 26.61
C ASN A 313 -6.40 -16.30 27.78
N LEU A 314 -6.02 -15.25 28.52
CA LEU A 314 -6.88 -14.67 29.56
C LEU A 314 -8.14 -14.00 28.98
N ILE A 315 -8.02 -13.35 27.81
CA ILE A 315 -9.19 -12.81 27.08
C ILE A 315 -10.08 -13.98 26.64
N VAL A 316 -9.51 -15.06 26.09
CA VAL A 316 -10.26 -16.26 25.70
C VAL A 316 -11.00 -16.88 26.88
N ALA A 317 -10.34 -17.02 28.03
CA ALA A 317 -10.96 -17.56 29.23
C ALA A 317 -12.09 -16.68 29.79
N GLY A 318 -12.11 -15.40 29.42
CA GLY A 318 -13.18 -14.45 29.74
C GLY A 318 -14.31 -14.41 28.71
N LEU A 319 -14.29 -15.27 27.68
CA LEU A 319 -15.41 -15.41 26.76
C LEU A 319 -16.62 -16.05 27.49
N PRO A 320 -17.84 -15.55 27.23
CA PRO A 320 -19.04 -15.93 27.97
C PRO A 320 -19.57 -17.33 27.66
#